data_AF-A0A932S480-F1
#
_entry.id   AF-A0A932S480-F1
#
_cell.length_a   1.000
_cell.length_b   1.000
_cell.length_c   1.000
_cell.angle_alpha   90.00
_cell.angle_beta   90.00
_cell.angle_gamma   90.00
#
_symmetry.space_group_name_H-M   'P 1'
#
loop_
_entity.id
_entity.type
_entity.pdbx_description
1 polymer ?
#
loop_
_entity_poly.entity_id
_entity_poly.type
_entity_poly.pdbx_seq_one_letter_code
_entity_poly.pdbx_strand_id
1 'polypeptide(L)'
;MKASKGYLGVASILLALALMFAACGGGGGAAPPPTAVASATPAPAKGPRIDALSATSALPFSLLTIAGSGFNTASDLSVRFSANNGVPLELPIVQVTASAVTVSIPAFLAAGTMKLGPGSVDVQVIQRSGADTLVSNTVTGFAIQDLPLAAAPVGTATSSFLKGALGLARQLQKDVVGTILDTPALNAALAAQIANLEVLAAQVQAVVQDPSQTFGLGSIAGTALTIGAPQLRDVDRMIVAMLMAQTGSASPSASALGGVALVRDVLPQSPLGCGSQQAQAYTDALLHDPGSAPTAAGAYYGAYTNCIPGAFNTAFQIIGGAAAVALGILALAGAPEIALALPVAALLYVTIEAGMGMIAVGGAWGQKTPGALELVQGGIDKLEELKYGALKGLIPKWLGGTQTGGAIAMALGEKALADAVVAARPVAPTPTPTPARSPAPSPTVPPTRPPTLTPTPGRTAVPTPTRTVAPSTPAPTPTRSPSGALTGVWEG
;
A
#
# COMPACT_ATOMS: atom_id res chain seq x y z
N MET A 1 -7.44 29.63 41.49
CA MET A 1 -7.82 28.67 40.43
C MET A 1 -6.84 28.83 39.27
N LYS A 2 -5.79 28.00 39.22
CA LYS A 2 -4.79 27.96 38.15
C LYS A 2 -4.85 26.55 37.53
N ALA A 3 -5.32 26.47 36.30
CA ALA A 3 -5.27 25.25 35.51
C ALA A 3 -3.97 25.27 34.69
N SER A 4 -2.97 24.51 35.14
CA SER A 4 -1.85 24.07 34.31
C SER A 4 -1.98 22.57 34.12
N LYS A 5 -2.36 22.13 32.91
CA LYS A 5 -2.30 20.72 32.53
C LYS A 5 -1.89 20.59 31.06
N GLY A 6 -0.85 19.80 30.83
CA GLY A 6 -0.76 18.92 29.66
C GLY A 6 0.02 19.39 28.43
N TYR A 7 1.31 19.72 28.54
CA TYR A 7 2.19 19.89 27.37
C TYR A 7 3.47 19.01 27.41
N LEU A 8 3.51 17.98 28.25
CA LEU A 8 4.70 17.14 28.45
C LEU A 8 4.78 15.85 27.60
N GLY A 9 3.78 15.57 26.75
CA GLY A 9 3.75 14.32 25.97
C GLY A 9 4.56 14.34 24.66
N VAL A 10 4.56 15.46 23.94
CA VAL A 10 5.08 15.51 22.55
C VAL A 10 6.60 15.76 22.49
N ALA A 11 7.15 16.47 23.47
CA ALA A 11 8.58 16.76 23.53
C ALA A 11 9.45 15.50 23.80
N SER A 12 8.91 14.52 24.53
CA SER A 12 9.64 13.30 24.90
C SER A 12 9.81 12.32 23.73
N ILE A 13 8.90 12.34 22.75
CA ILE A 13 8.97 11.47 21.55
C ILE A 13 10.03 11.98 20.57
N LEU A 14 10.21 13.31 20.46
CA LEU A 14 11.26 13.92 19.63
C LEU A 14 12.68 13.70 20.17
N LEU A 15 12.85 13.60 21.49
CA LEU A 15 14.16 13.39 22.11
C LEU A 15 14.65 11.93 22.02
N ALA A 16 13.72 10.95 21.98
CA ALA A 16 14.06 9.54 21.81
C ALA A 16 14.55 9.21 20.38
N LEU A 17 14.07 9.94 19.36
CA LEU A 17 14.41 9.67 17.96
C LEU A 17 15.80 10.20 17.55
N ALA A 18 16.36 11.18 18.29
CA ALA A 18 17.67 11.76 17.99
C ALA A 18 18.85 10.95 18.55
N LEU A 19 18.62 9.99 19.45
CA LEU A 19 19.66 9.25 20.17
C LEU A 19 19.99 7.86 19.62
N MET A 20 19.28 7.37 18.58
CA MET A 20 19.54 6.03 18.02
C MET A 20 20.55 5.97 16.85
N PHE A 21 21.15 7.09 16.42
CA PHE A 21 22.07 7.11 15.27
C PHE A 21 23.57 7.11 15.63
N ALA A 22 23.95 6.84 16.88
CA ALA A 22 25.35 6.91 17.32
C ALA A 22 25.81 5.70 18.15
N ALA A 23 25.84 4.50 17.55
CA ALA A 23 26.72 3.41 18.01
C ALA A 23 26.69 2.19 17.06
N CYS A 24 27.70 2.06 16.20
CA CYS A 24 28.32 0.76 15.89
C CYS A 24 29.62 0.98 15.10
N GLY A 25 30.75 0.91 15.81
CA GLY A 25 32.08 0.93 15.21
C GLY A 25 32.98 -0.05 15.93
N GLY A 26 33.66 -0.93 15.17
CA GLY A 26 34.83 -1.66 15.62
C GLY A 26 34.80 -3.16 15.33
N GLY A 27 35.69 -3.62 14.43
CA GLY A 27 35.97 -5.05 14.24
C GLY A 27 36.83 -5.32 13.00
N GLY A 28 38.13 -5.03 13.07
CA GLY A 28 39.10 -5.28 12.00
C GLY A 28 39.60 -6.72 11.98
N GLY A 29 39.49 -7.39 10.84
CA GLY A 29 40.15 -8.66 10.53
C GLY A 29 40.75 -8.60 9.13
N ALA A 30 42.07 -8.73 9.02
CA ALA A 30 42.81 -8.60 7.77
C ALA A 30 42.58 -9.82 6.87
N ALA A 31 41.91 -9.60 5.73
CA ALA A 31 41.74 -10.58 4.67
C ALA A 31 42.93 -10.52 3.68
N PRO A 32 43.32 -11.67 3.08
CA PRO A 32 44.43 -11.76 2.14
C PRO A 32 44.19 -10.96 0.84
N PRO A 33 45.27 -10.52 0.16
CA PRO A 33 45.17 -9.63 -1.00
C PRO A 33 44.40 -10.27 -2.16
N PRO A 34 43.37 -9.60 -2.71
CA PRO A 34 42.61 -10.12 -3.84
C PRO A 34 43.47 -10.11 -5.10
N THR A 35 43.48 -11.24 -5.81
CA THR A 35 44.03 -11.39 -7.15
C THR A 35 43.36 -10.36 -8.07
N ALA A 36 44.17 -9.50 -8.71
CA ALA A 36 43.69 -8.42 -9.57
C ALA A 36 42.94 -8.98 -10.79
N VAL A 37 41.61 -9.03 -10.70
CA VAL A 37 40.74 -9.23 -11.87
C VAL A 37 40.71 -7.91 -12.61
N ALA A 38 41.16 -7.92 -13.87
CA ALA A 38 41.14 -6.74 -14.73
C ALA A 38 39.74 -6.10 -14.70
N SER A 39 39.67 -4.87 -14.18
CA SER A 39 38.45 -4.09 -14.12
C SER A 39 38.02 -3.77 -15.55
N ALA A 40 37.11 -4.57 -16.11
CA ALA A 40 36.44 -4.22 -17.33
C ALA A 40 35.76 -2.88 -17.11
N THR A 41 36.09 -1.88 -17.92
CA THR A 41 35.39 -0.59 -17.92
C THR A 41 33.91 -0.87 -18.10
N PRO A 42 33.05 -0.63 -17.08
CA PRO A 42 31.64 -0.94 -17.19
C PRO A 42 31.04 -0.14 -18.35
N ALA A 43 30.32 -0.82 -19.23
CA ALA A 43 29.55 -0.15 -20.28
C ALA A 43 28.67 0.93 -19.63
N PRO A 44 28.54 2.13 -20.23
CA PRO A 44 27.75 3.20 -19.65
C PRO A 44 26.34 2.68 -19.35
N ALA A 45 25.91 2.82 -18.11
CA ALA A 45 24.62 2.32 -17.65
C ALA A 45 23.51 2.92 -18.53
N LYS A 46 22.80 2.06 -19.27
CA LYS A 46 21.67 2.49 -20.09
C LYS A 46 20.59 3.01 -19.14
N GLY A 47 20.17 4.27 -19.33
CA GLY A 47 19.09 4.87 -18.54
C GLY A 47 17.77 4.09 -18.65
N PRO A 48 16.82 4.32 -17.73
CA PRO A 48 15.54 3.65 -17.75
C PRO A 48 14.79 3.97 -19.06
N ARG A 49 14.01 3.03 -19.58
CA ARG A 49 13.18 3.20 -20.77
C ARG A 49 11.79 2.64 -20.52
N ILE A 50 10.76 3.40 -20.89
CA ILE A 50 9.37 2.95 -20.92
C ILE A 50 9.08 2.37 -22.30
N ASP A 51 8.61 1.12 -22.32
CA ASP A 51 8.21 0.40 -23.52
C ASP A 51 6.70 0.45 -23.73
N ALA A 52 5.92 0.28 -22.65
CA ALA A 52 4.46 0.33 -22.70
C ALA A 52 3.83 0.71 -21.35
N LEU A 53 2.62 1.26 -21.40
CA LEU A 53 1.72 1.43 -20.24
C LEU A 53 0.63 0.35 -20.29
N SER A 54 0.21 -0.16 -19.13
CA SER A 54 -0.86 -1.18 -19.07
C SER A 54 -2.24 -0.67 -19.50
N ALA A 55 -2.42 0.66 -19.52
CA ALA A 55 -3.61 1.33 -20.00
C ALA A 55 -3.24 2.71 -20.58
N THR A 56 -4.10 3.27 -21.43
CA THR A 56 -3.99 4.64 -21.95
C THR A 56 -4.86 5.63 -21.19
N SER A 57 -5.79 5.13 -20.37
CA SER A 57 -6.59 5.93 -19.45
C SER A 57 -6.91 5.14 -18.19
N ALA A 58 -7.11 5.83 -17.07
CA ALA A 58 -7.58 5.19 -15.84
C ALA A 58 -8.10 6.19 -14.80
N LEU A 59 -8.83 5.65 -13.81
CA LEU A 59 -9.33 6.42 -12.67
C LEU A 59 -8.19 6.79 -11.71
N PRO A 60 -8.30 7.92 -10.99
CA PRO A 60 -7.41 8.22 -9.89
C PRO A 60 -7.30 7.06 -8.89
N PHE A 61 -6.11 6.89 -8.33
CA PHE A 61 -5.67 5.86 -7.38
C PHE A 61 -5.55 4.43 -7.89
N SER A 62 -6.08 4.13 -9.09
CA SER A 62 -5.84 2.83 -9.72
C SER A 62 -4.35 2.64 -10.05
N LEU A 63 -3.92 1.38 -10.11
CA LEU A 63 -2.52 1.03 -10.35
C LEU A 63 -2.23 1.00 -11.85
N LEU A 64 -1.20 1.73 -12.26
CA LEU A 64 -0.64 1.70 -13.60
C LEU A 64 0.64 0.87 -13.60
N THR A 65 0.68 -0.18 -14.42
CA THR A 65 1.90 -0.94 -14.66
C THR A 65 2.61 -0.38 -15.89
N ILE A 66 3.86 0.01 -15.74
CA ILE A 66 4.73 0.57 -16.76
C ILE A 66 5.79 -0.49 -17.09
N ALA A 67 5.69 -1.09 -18.26
CA ALA A 67 6.67 -2.05 -18.76
C ALA A 67 7.85 -1.31 -19.40
N GLY A 68 9.06 -1.81 -19.19
CA GLY A 68 10.28 -1.12 -19.62
C GLY A 68 11.56 -1.92 -19.43
N SER A 69 12.68 -1.21 -19.50
CA SER A 69 14.01 -1.76 -19.23
C SER A 69 14.90 -0.74 -18.50
N GLY A 70 15.95 -1.22 -17.84
CA GLY A 70 16.91 -0.36 -17.14
C GLY A 70 16.43 0.13 -15.76
N PHE A 71 15.35 -0.43 -15.21
CA PHE A 71 14.91 -0.15 -13.85
C PHE A 71 15.82 -0.85 -12.83
N ASN A 72 16.47 -0.08 -11.97
CA ASN A 72 17.35 -0.59 -10.92
C ASN A 72 16.59 -0.67 -9.59
N THR A 73 16.23 -1.89 -9.16
CA THR A 73 15.47 -2.13 -7.93
C THR A 73 16.19 -1.67 -6.65
N ALA A 74 17.48 -1.35 -6.70
CA ALA A 74 18.26 -0.81 -5.58
C ALA A 74 18.39 0.72 -5.59
N SER A 75 17.84 1.40 -6.61
CA SER A 75 17.81 2.86 -6.69
C SER A 75 16.51 3.42 -6.11
N ASP A 76 16.48 4.72 -5.84
CA ASP A 76 15.23 5.44 -5.56
C ASP A 76 14.52 5.71 -6.90
N LEU A 77 13.35 5.10 -7.11
CA LEU A 77 12.56 5.32 -8.31
C LEU A 77 11.24 6.04 -8.01
N SER A 78 10.88 6.96 -8.90
CA SER A 78 9.59 7.65 -8.91
C SER A 78 9.04 7.73 -10.34
N VAL A 79 7.74 7.93 -10.47
CA VAL A 79 7.07 8.22 -11.73
C VAL A 79 6.60 9.66 -11.70
N ARG A 80 7.00 10.44 -12.70
CA ARG A 80 6.53 11.80 -12.92
C ARG A 80 5.34 11.78 -13.86
N PHE A 81 4.24 12.37 -13.40
CA PHE A 81 3.09 12.75 -14.21
C PHE A 81 3.14 14.26 -14.44
N SER A 82 3.24 14.70 -15.69
CA SER A 82 3.32 16.12 -16.03
C SER A 82 2.32 16.50 -17.10
N ALA A 83 1.68 17.66 -17.00
CA ALA A 83 0.82 18.19 -18.06
C ALA A 83 1.29 19.56 -18.50
N ASN A 84 1.01 19.92 -19.76
CA ASN A 84 1.32 21.26 -20.30
C ASN A 84 0.66 22.39 -19.49
N ASN A 85 -0.43 22.09 -18.80
CA ASN A 85 -1.22 22.99 -17.97
C ASN A 85 -1.48 22.41 -16.57
N GLY A 86 -0.57 21.59 -16.04
CA GLY A 86 -0.71 20.98 -14.72
C GLY A 86 0.59 21.01 -13.97
N VAL A 87 0.52 20.87 -12.65
CA VAL A 87 1.73 20.81 -11.83
C VAL A 87 2.33 19.41 -11.94
N PRO A 88 3.63 19.27 -12.29
CA PRO A 88 4.25 17.96 -12.37
C PRO A 88 4.24 17.31 -10.98
N LEU A 89 3.77 16.07 -10.92
CA LEU A 89 3.67 15.30 -9.70
C LEU A 89 4.59 14.08 -9.80
N GLU A 90 5.54 13.99 -8.88
CA GLU A 90 6.39 12.81 -8.74
C GLU A 90 5.81 11.90 -7.68
N LEU A 91 5.47 10.68 -8.07
CA LEU A 91 4.89 9.67 -7.19
C LEU A 91 5.88 8.52 -6.99
N PRO A 92 6.01 8.03 -5.76
CA PRO A 92 6.86 6.89 -5.50
C PRO A 92 6.26 5.60 -6.09
N ILE A 93 7.15 4.64 -6.39
CA ILE A 93 6.79 3.37 -7.02
C ILE A 93 6.33 2.35 -5.98
N VAL A 94 5.17 1.73 -6.23
CA VAL A 94 4.55 0.74 -5.36
C VAL A 94 5.25 -0.61 -5.46
N GLN A 95 5.56 -1.02 -6.70
CA GLN A 95 6.26 -2.26 -7.00
C GLN A 95 7.26 -2.04 -8.14
N VAL A 96 8.46 -2.56 -8.00
CA VAL A 96 9.50 -2.48 -9.02
C VAL A 96 10.11 -3.85 -9.26
N THR A 97 10.32 -4.15 -10.54
CA THR A 97 11.18 -5.22 -11.03
C THR A 97 12.15 -4.62 -12.04
N ALA A 98 13.08 -5.41 -12.58
CA ALA A 98 14.00 -4.93 -13.60
C ALA A 98 13.32 -4.50 -14.92
N SER A 99 12.06 -4.93 -15.14
CA SER A 99 11.31 -4.71 -16.39
C SER A 99 9.92 -4.11 -16.22
N ALA A 100 9.47 -3.87 -14.99
CA ALA A 100 8.18 -3.25 -14.73
C ALA A 100 8.22 -2.39 -13.47
N VAL A 101 7.50 -1.26 -13.52
CA VAL A 101 7.18 -0.47 -12.33
C VAL A 101 5.68 -0.28 -12.22
N THR A 102 5.14 -0.35 -11.01
CA THR A 102 3.73 -0.12 -10.71
C THR A 102 3.60 1.14 -9.88
N VAL A 103 2.73 2.06 -10.28
CA VAL A 103 2.49 3.33 -9.59
C VAL A 103 0.99 3.61 -9.46
N SER A 104 0.59 4.32 -8.42
CA SER A 104 -0.79 4.80 -8.29
C SER A 104 -1.01 6.04 -9.15
N ILE A 105 -2.11 6.09 -9.88
CA ILE A 105 -2.44 7.24 -10.74
C ILE A 105 -2.93 8.40 -9.85
N PRO A 106 -2.42 9.62 -10.00
CA PRO A 106 -2.92 10.74 -9.22
C PRO A 106 -4.29 11.21 -9.68
N ALA A 107 -5.00 11.93 -8.81
CA ALA A 107 -6.06 12.80 -9.28
C ALA A 107 -5.45 13.99 -10.04
N PHE A 108 -6.02 14.35 -11.19
CA PHE A 108 -5.48 15.44 -11.99
C PHE A 108 -5.86 16.80 -11.38
N LEU A 109 -4.86 17.65 -11.21
CA LEU A 109 -4.99 19.02 -10.72
C LEU A 109 -4.78 19.97 -11.91
N ALA A 110 -5.86 20.62 -12.36
CA ALA A 110 -5.78 21.61 -13.42
C ALA A 110 -5.03 22.87 -12.93
N ALA A 111 -3.98 23.31 -13.63
CA ALA A 111 -3.28 24.53 -13.25
C ALA A 111 -4.19 25.75 -13.29
N GLY A 112 -3.86 26.75 -12.48
CA GLY A 112 -4.62 28.00 -12.33
C GLY A 112 -5.92 27.88 -11.53
N THR A 113 -6.68 26.78 -11.68
CA THR A 113 -7.91 26.57 -10.88
C THR A 113 -7.69 25.66 -9.68
N MET A 114 -6.69 24.78 -9.74
CA MET A 114 -6.43 23.71 -8.78
C MET A 114 -7.62 22.80 -8.49
N LYS A 115 -8.60 22.80 -9.39
CA LYS A 115 -9.75 21.91 -9.26
C LYS A 115 -9.31 20.51 -9.67
N LEU A 116 -9.75 19.54 -8.88
CA LEU A 116 -9.68 18.14 -9.26
C LEU A 116 -10.64 17.88 -10.41
N GLY A 117 -10.16 17.17 -11.44
CA GLY A 117 -10.97 16.83 -12.60
C GLY A 117 -10.28 15.80 -13.49
N PRO A 118 -10.80 15.56 -14.70
CA PRO A 118 -10.10 14.78 -15.72
C PRO A 118 -8.98 15.61 -16.36
N GLY A 119 -7.98 14.94 -16.93
CA GLY A 119 -6.90 15.61 -17.66
C GLY A 119 -6.02 14.65 -18.43
N SER A 120 -5.13 15.19 -19.27
CA SER A 120 -4.13 14.42 -19.98
C SER A 120 -2.74 14.77 -19.45
N VAL A 121 -1.93 13.75 -19.22
CA VAL A 121 -0.58 13.86 -18.66
C VAL A 121 0.41 13.04 -19.49
N ASP A 122 1.66 13.43 -19.38
CA ASP A 122 2.84 12.73 -19.83
C ASP A 122 3.44 11.95 -18.66
N VAL A 123 3.97 10.76 -18.96
CA VAL A 123 4.51 9.81 -17.98
C VAL A 123 6.00 9.59 -18.21
N GLN A 124 6.79 9.72 -17.15
CA GLN A 124 8.23 9.43 -17.14
C GLN A 124 8.63 8.68 -15.87
N VAL A 125 9.61 7.79 -15.96
CA VAL A 125 10.25 7.15 -14.81
C VAL A 125 11.56 7.89 -14.50
N ILE A 126 11.74 8.28 -13.24
CA ILE A 126 12.94 8.92 -12.71
C ILE A 126 13.61 7.94 -11.77
N GLN A 127 14.90 7.71 -11.99
CA GLN A 127 15.73 6.84 -11.16
C GLN A 127 16.91 7.64 -10.60
N ARG A 128 17.04 7.66 -9.28
CA ARG A 128 18.10 8.36 -8.55
C ARG A 128 19.03 7.36 -7.87
N SER A 129 20.33 7.49 -8.12
CA SER A 129 21.37 6.66 -7.51
C SER A 129 22.54 7.53 -7.09
N GLY A 130 22.65 7.81 -5.80
CA GLY A 130 23.63 8.79 -5.29
C GLY A 130 23.36 10.19 -5.85
N ALA A 131 24.33 10.74 -6.59
CA ALA A 131 24.22 12.04 -7.25
C ALA A 131 23.59 11.96 -8.65
N ASP A 132 23.49 10.77 -9.22
CA ASP A 132 23.01 10.59 -10.60
C ASP A 132 21.47 10.54 -10.63
N THR A 133 20.89 11.31 -11.56
CA THR A 133 19.46 11.25 -11.88
C THR A 133 19.30 10.86 -13.34
N LEU A 134 18.71 9.69 -13.57
CA LEU A 134 18.40 9.17 -14.90
C LEU A 134 16.88 9.28 -15.13
N VAL A 135 16.48 9.76 -16.31
CA VAL A 135 15.07 9.94 -16.68
C VAL A 135 14.78 9.14 -17.94
N SER A 136 13.63 8.47 -17.98
CA SER A 136 13.20 7.71 -19.15
C SER A 136 12.73 8.60 -20.30
N ASN A 137 12.45 7.98 -21.44
CA ASN A 137 11.60 8.60 -22.46
C ASN A 137 10.22 8.99 -21.87
N THR A 138 9.60 9.98 -22.50
CA THR A 138 8.24 10.43 -22.19
C THR A 138 7.21 9.61 -22.96
N VAL A 139 6.20 9.10 -22.27
CA VAL A 139 4.98 8.59 -22.91
C VAL A 139 3.89 9.64 -22.77
N THR A 140 3.41 10.19 -23.88
CA THR A 140 2.47 11.31 -23.89
C THR A 140 1.01 10.87 -23.96
N GLY A 141 0.11 11.73 -23.51
CA GLY A 141 -1.32 11.58 -23.78
C GLY A 141 -2.05 10.57 -22.87
N PHE A 142 -1.49 10.20 -21.72
CA PHE A 142 -2.17 9.36 -20.75
C PHE A 142 -3.37 10.12 -20.15
N ALA A 143 -4.58 9.56 -20.23
CA ALA A 143 -5.79 10.22 -19.76
C ALA A 143 -6.16 9.83 -18.33
N ILE A 144 -6.10 10.79 -17.40
CA ILE A 144 -6.64 10.65 -16.06
C ILE A 144 -8.14 10.97 -16.13
N GLN A 145 -8.97 10.00 -15.74
CA GLN A 145 -10.42 10.15 -15.72
C GLN A 145 -10.86 11.06 -14.55
N ASP A 146 -12.09 11.57 -14.62
CA ASP A 146 -12.63 12.38 -13.53
C ASP A 146 -12.86 11.51 -12.28
N LEU A 147 -12.85 12.14 -11.11
CA LEU A 147 -13.21 11.45 -9.88
C LEU A 147 -14.71 11.09 -9.89
N PRO A 148 -15.11 9.93 -9.38
CA PRO A 148 -16.51 9.56 -9.23
C PRO A 148 -17.25 10.57 -8.35
N LEU A 149 -18.49 10.88 -8.71
CA LEU A 149 -19.37 11.72 -7.90
C LEU A 149 -20.17 10.81 -6.97
N ALA A 150 -19.99 10.98 -5.66
CA ALA A 150 -20.83 10.31 -4.68
C ALA A 150 -22.25 10.88 -4.73
N ALA A 151 -23.27 10.01 -4.65
CA ALA A 151 -24.65 10.44 -4.40
C ALA A 151 -24.86 10.86 -2.94
N ALA A 152 -23.97 10.40 -2.06
CA ALA A 152 -23.98 10.74 -0.65
C ALA A 152 -23.79 12.25 -0.40
N PRO A 153 -24.40 12.80 0.67
CA PRO A 153 -24.12 14.17 1.11
C PRO A 153 -22.63 14.42 1.34
N VAL A 154 -22.22 15.68 1.20
CA VAL A 154 -20.82 16.09 1.39
C VAL A 154 -20.32 15.72 2.78
N GLY A 155 -19.16 15.08 2.82
CA GLY A 155 -18.48 14.59 4.02
C GLY A 155 -19.03 13.26 4.54
N THR A 156 -20.05 12.66 3.90
CA THR A 156 -20.55 11.34 4.30
C THR A 156 -19.47 10.29 4.11
N ALA A 157 -18.76 10.25 2.97
CA ALA A 157 -17.74 9.24 2.73
C ALA A 157 -16.57 9.37 3.70
N THR A 158 -16.08 10.60 3.92
CA THR A 158 -15.03 10.91 4.89
C THR A 158 -15.45 10.52 6.31
N SER A 159 -16.66 10.90 6.73
CA SER A 159 -17.19 10.58 8.06
C SER A 159 -17.37 9.07 8.28
N SER A 160 -17.95 8.33 7.33
CA SER A 160 -18.10 6.88 7.44
C SER A 160 -16.75 6.16 7.42
N PHE A 161 -15.78 6.64 6.62
CA PHE A 161 -14.44 6.08 6.58
C PHE A 161 -13.72 6.24 7.93
N LEU A 162 -13.75 7.45 8.52
CA LEU A 162 -13.16 7.70 9.84
C LEU A 162 -13.85 6.90 10.96
N LYS A 163 -15.18 6.76 10.91
CA LYS A 163 -15.93 5.94 11.88
C LYS A 163 -15.59 4.45 11.75
N GLY A 164 -15.42 3.96 10.52
CA GLY A 164 -14.95 2.59 10.26
C GLY A 164 -13.56 2.35 10.85
N ALA A 165 -12.62 3.27 10.60
CA ALA A 165 -11.26 3.21 11.15
C ALA A 165 -11.27 3.22 12.69
N LEU A 166 -12.05 4.12 13.31
CA LEU A 166 -12.20 4.21 14.77
C LEU A 166 -12.82 2.94 15.36
N GLY A 167 -13.81 2.36 14.68
CA GLY A 167 -14.43 1.10 15.05
C GLY A 167 -13.41 -0.05 15.08
N LEU A 168 -12.60 -0.16 14.02
CA LEU A 168 -11.53 -1.16 13.95
C LEU A 168 -10.47 -0.89 15.02
N ALA A 169 -10.04 0.35 15.24
CA ALA A 169 -9.04 0.69 16.26
C ALA A 169 -9.45 0.22 17.66
N ARG A 170 -10.70 0.49 18.04
CA ARG A 170 -11.27 0.05 19.33
C ARG A 170 -11.43 -1.46 19.43
N GLN A 171 -11.71 -2.12 18.31
CA GLN A 171 -11.79 -3.58 18.25
C GLN A 171 -10.39 -4.19 18.44
N LEU A 172 -9.39 -3.70 17.70
CA LEU A 172 -8.01 -4.15 17.80
C LEU A 172 -7.44 -3.95 19.21
N GLN A 173 -7.75 -2.83 19.87
CA GLN A 173 -7.34 -2.59 21.26
C GLN A 173 -7.81 -3.70 22.22
N LYS A 174 -8.93 -4.36 21.94
CA LYS A 174 -9.42 -5.51 22.71
C LYS A 174 -8.79 -6.82 22.24
N ASP A 175 -8.69 -6.99 20.92
CA ASP A 175 -8.29 -8.25 20.30
C ASP A 175 -6.79 -8.54 20.38
N VAL A 176 -5.94 -7.51 20.53
CA VAL A 176 -4.49 -7.71 20.70
C VAL A 176 -4.13 -8.21 22.09
N VAL A 177 -5.00 -8.05 23.09
CA VAL A 177 -4.71 -8.43 24.48
C VAL A 177 -4.43 -9.93 24.60
N GLY A 178 -3.30 -10.27 25.22
CA GLY A 178 -2.85 -11.65 25.37
C GLY A 178 -2.26 -12.29 24.10
N THR A 179 -2.11 -11.53 23.02
CA THR A 179 -1.41 -11.98 21.80
C THR A 179 0.06 -11.54 21.80
N ILE A 180 0.84 -11.99 20.81
CA ILE A 180 2.23 -11.50 20.62
C ILE A 180 2.29 -10.00 20.30
N LEU A 181 1.19 -9.41 19.83
CA LEU A 181 1.08 -7.98 19.55
C LEU A 181 0.75 -7.17 20.82
N ASP A 182 0.44 -7.81 21.95
CA ASP A 182 0.14 -7.15 23.23
C ASP A 182 1.40 -6.54 23.86
N THR A 183 1.88 -5.45 23.24
CA THR A 183 3.05 -4.72 23.70
C THR A 183 2.62 -3.38 24.30
N PRO A 184 3.31 -2.86 25.33
CA PRO A 184 3.03 -1.51 25.85
C PRO A 184 3.10 -0.43 24.77
N ALA A 185 4.02 -0.56 23.82
CA ALA A 185 4.19 0.37 22.71
C ALA A 185 2.98 0.37 21.77
N LEU A 186 2.50 -0.80 21.33
CA LEU A 186 1.33 -0.90 20.46
C LEU A 186 0.07 -0.38 21.15
N ASN A 187 -0.14 -0.75 22.42
CA ASN A 187 -1.29 -0.29 23.19
C ASN A 187 -1.31 1.23 23.37
N ALA A 188 -0.15 1.85 23.63
CA ALA A 188 -0.03 3.30 23.72
C ALA A 188 -0.30 3.97 22.36
N ALA A 189 0.23 3.41 21.27
CA ALA A 189 0.03 3.93 19.92
C ALA A 189 -1.45 3.83 19.50
N LEU A 190 -2.13 2.70 19.78
CA LEU A 190 -3.56 2.51 19.54
C LEU A 190 -4.39 3.52 20.33
N ALA A 191 -4.10 3.71 21.62
CA ALA A 191 -4.81 4.67 22.45
C ALA A 191 -4.66 6.12 21.93
N ALA A 192 -3.45 6.52 21.54
CA ALA A 192 -3.20 7.82 20.95
C ALA A 192 -3.94 8.00 19.62
N GLN A 193 -3.93 6.98 18.76
CA GLN A 193 -4.61 7.04 17.47
C GLN A 193 -6.14 7.10 17.61
N ILE A 194 -6.72 6.36 18.57
CA ILE A 194 -8.14 6.44 18.90
C ILE A 194 -8.52 7.87 19.30
N ALA A 195 -7.75 8.48 20.21
CA ALA A 195 -8.01 9.86 20.65
C ALA A 195 -7.93 10.87 19.48
N ASN A 196 -6.94 10.73 18.61
CA ASN A 196 -6.80 11.59 17.43
C ASN A 196 -7.95 11.41 16.43
N LEU A 197 -8.36 10.17 16.17
CA LEU A 197 -9.49 9.83 15.31
C LEU A 197 -10.82 10.38 15.85
N GLU A 198 -11.04 10.32 17.16
CA GLU A 198 -12.24 10.88 17.79
C GLU A 198 -12.34 12.40 17.57
N VAL A 199 -11.23 13.12 17.73
CA VAL A 199 -11.18 14.57 17.48
C VAL A 199 -11.46 14.89 16.01
N LEU A 200 -10.77 14.21 15.08
CA LEU A 200 -10.97 14.45 13.65
C LEU A 200 -12.39 14.09 13.20
N ALA A 201 -12.92 12.95 13.64
CA ALA A 201 -14.27 12.52 13.30
C ALA A 201 -15.33 13.52 13.80
N ALA A 202 -15.14 14.08 15.01
CA ALA A 202 -16.03 15.12 15.53
C ALA A 202 -15.97 16.41 14.70
N GLN A 203 -14.76 16.85 14.29
CA GLN A 203 -14.58 18.03 13.45
C GLN A 203 -15.22 17.86 12.06
N VAL A 204 -15.00 16.72 11.41
CA VAL A 204 -15.66 16.40 10.12
C VAL A 204 -17.17 16.34 10.29
N GLN A 205 -17.66 15.71 11.36
CA GLN A 205 -19.10 15.60 11.61
C GLN A 205 -19.77 16.97 11.83
N ALA A 206 -19.06 17.94 12.43
CA ALA A 206 -19.56 19.30 12.60
C ALA A 206 -19.78 20.00 11.25
N VAL A 207 -18.84 19.89 10.31
CA VAL A 207 -18.99 20.44 8.95
C VAL A 207 -20.06 19.71 8.14
N VAL A 208 -20.23 18.39 8.36
CA VAL A 208 -21.31 17.61 7.72
C VAL A 208 -22.69 18.08 8.21
N GLN A 209 -22.84 18.38 9.50
CA GLN A 209 -24.09 18.86 10.09
C GLN A 209 -24.41 20.30 9.71
N ASP A 210 -23.38 21.14 9.65
CA ASP A 210 -23.47 22.55 9.29
C ASP A 210 -22.39 22.90 8.26
N PRO A 211 -22.73 22.87 6.95
CA PRO A 211 -21.78 23.16 5.87
C PRO A 211 -21.15 24.56 5.90
N SER A 212 -21.64 25.47 6.76
CA SER A 212 -21.03 26.79 6.97
C SER A 212 -19.83 26.75 7.94
N GLN A 213 -19.70 25.67 8.71
CA GLN A 213 -18.57 25.50 9.63
C GLN A 213 -17.30 25.10 8.90
N THR A 214 -16.18 25.44 9.53
CA THR A 214 -14.85 25.03 9.09
C THR A 214 -13.99 24.65 10.30
N PHE A 215 -12.96 23.86 10.07
CA PHE A 215 -11.92 23.59 11.08
C PHE A 215 -10.53 23.65 10.46
N GLY A 216 -9.52 23.90 11.29
CA GLY A 216 -8.12 23.96 10.87
C GLY A 216 -7.38 22.66 11.14
N LEU A 217 -6.57 22.19 10.18
CA LEU A 217 -5.62 21.08 10.35
C LEU A 217 -4.20 21.55 10.72
N GLY A 218 -3.98 22.87 10.78
CA GLY A 218 -2.68 23.49 11.00
C GLY A 218 -2.28 24.37 9.81
N SER A 219 -0.99 24.46 9.52
CA SER A 219 -0.45 25.21 8.38
C SER A 219 0.77 24.51 7.78
N ILE A 220 0.97 24.63 6.47
CA ILE A 220 2.17 24.14 5.78
C ILE A 220 2.78 25.28 4.98
N ALA A 221 4.07 25.54 5.18
CA ALA A 221 4.76 26.64 4.51
C ALA A 221 4.00 27.99 4.62
N GLY A 222 3.45 28.27 5.81
CA GLY A 222 2.65 29.47 6.09
C GLY A 222 1.21 29.47 5.56
N THR A 223 0.81 28.47 4.77
CA THR A 223 -0.57 28.34 4.27
C THR A 223 -1.44 27.60 5.29
N ALA A 224 -2.49 28.24 5.80
CA ALA A 224 -3.45 27.61 6.71
C ALA A 224 -4.25 26.52 5.99
N LEU A 225 -4.39 25.37 6.65
CA LEU A 225 -5.14 24.22 6.15
C LEU A 225 -6.56 24.26 6.71
N THR A 226 -7.44 25.02 6.09
CA THR A 226 -8.85 25.13 6.49
C THR A 226 -9.72 24.15 5.71
N ILE A 227 -10.48 23.34 6.45
CA ILE A 227 -11.41 22.35 5.89
C ILE A 227 -12.84 22.87 6.05
N GLY A 228 -13.54 23.00 4.93
CA GLY A 228 -14.99 23.20 4.87
C GLY A 228 -15.66 22.20 3.93
N ALA A 229 -16.93 22.45 3.60
CA ALA A 229 -17.70 21.58 2.72
C ALA A 229 -17.08 21.35 1.32
N PRO A 230 -16.50 22.36 0.63
CA PRO A 230 -15.86 22.12 -0.68
C PRO A 230 -14.69 21.13 -0.59
N GLN A 231 -13.84 21.27 0.43
CA GLN A 231 -12.71 20.37 0.64
C GLN A 231 -13.18 18.95 0.98
N LEU A 232 -14.21 18.82 1.83
CA LEU A 232 -14.80 17.51 2.15
C LEU A 232 -15.39 16.82 0.92
N ARG A 233 -16.02 17.57 0.01
CA ARG A 233 -16.53 17.00 -1.24
C ARG A 233 -15.41 16.38 -2.07
N ASP A 234 -14.29 17.09 -2.18
CA ASP A 234 -13.13 16.61 -2.93
C ASP A 234 -12.49 15.39 -2.28
N VAL A 235 -12.36 15.37 -0.95
CA VAL A 235 -11.88 14.18 -0.20
C VAL A 235 -12.85 13.00 -0.35
N ASP A 236 -14.17 13.22 -0.28
CA ASP A 236 -15.16 12.16 -0.48
C ASP A 236 -15.02 11.50 -1.85
N ARG A 237 -14.90 12.31 -2.91
CA ARG A 237 -14.67 11.81 -4.27
C ARG A 237 -13.36 11.03 -4.37
N MET A 238 -12.31 11.47 -3.68
CA MET A 238 -11.04 10.76 -3.63
C MET A 238 -11.12 9.43 -2.87
N ILE A 239 -11.83 9.37 -1.75
CA ILE A 239 -12.09 8.13 -1.01
C ILE A 239 -12.86 7.13 -1.87
N VAL A 240 -13.91 7.58 -2.58
CA VAL A 240 -14.69 6.72 -3.48
C VAL A 240 -13.83 6.19 -4.62
N ALA A 241 -12.99 7.05 -5.24
CA ALA A 241 -12.04 6.60 -6.26
C ALA A 241 -11.04 5.56 -5.73
N MET A 242 -10.52 5.75 -4.52
CA MET A 242 -9.63 4.78 -3.87
C MET A 242 -10.34 3.45 -3.60
N LEU A 243 -11.61 3.47 -3.17
CA LEU A 243 -12.40 2.25 -2.99
C LEU A 243 -12.65 1.54 -4.32
N MET A 244 -13.00 2.28 -5.37
CA MET A 244 -13.16 1.74 -6.74
C MET A 244 -11.84 1.17 -7.29
N ALA A 245 -10.70 1.78 -7.01
CA ALA A 245 -9.40 1.23 -7.38
C ALA A 245 -9.15 -0.16 -6.76
N GLN A 246 -9.68 -0.40 -5.56
CA GLN A 246 -9.59 -1.71 -4.89
C GLN A 246 -10.54 -2.76 -5.48
N THR A 247 -11.67 -2.35 -6.06
CA THR A 247 -12.59 -3.31 -6.71
C THR A 247 -12.04 -3.83 -8.04
N GLY A 248 -11.34 -2.98 -8.80
CA GLY A 248 -10.76 -3.32 -10.10
C GLY A 248 -9.42 -4.06 -10.03
N SER A 249 -8.80 -4.14 -8.85
CA SER A 249 -7.50 -4.79 -8.64
C SER A 249 -7.65 -6.31 -8.52
N ALA A 250 -8.16 -6.95 -9.57
CA ALA A 250 -7.96 -8.38 -9.76
C ALA A 250 -6.46 -8.62 -9.98
N SER A 251 -5.81 -9.26 -9.02
CA SER A 251 -4.37 -9.48 -9.01
C SER A 251 -3.91 -10.10 -10.34
N PRO A 252 -2.99 -9.47 -11.09
CA PRO A 252 -2.42 -10.09 -12.27
C PRO A 252 -1.54 -11.25 -11.78
N SER A 253 -1.84 -12.47 -12.23
CA SER A 253 -1.00 -13.69 -12.15
C SER A 253 -1.32 -14.71 -11.04
N ALA A 254 -2.47 -15.38 -11.15
CA ALA A 254 -2.52 -16.82 -10.85
C ALA A 254 -2.19 -17.67 -12.10
N SER A 255 -2.07 -17.06 -13.28
CA SER A 255 -1.85 -17.73 -14.57
C SER A 255 -0.46 -18.35 -14.76
N ALA A 256 0.45 -18.23 -13.78
CA ALA A 256 1.77 -18.88 -13.81
C ALA A 256 1.78 -20.28 -13.15
N LEU A 257 0.71 -20.69 -12.49
CA LEU A 257 0.52 -22.06 -12.01
C LEU A 257 -0.54 -22.73 -12.90
N GLY A 258 -0.09 -23.61 -13.78
CA GLY A 258 -0.92 -24.23 -14.82
C GLY A 258 -2.21 -24.87 -14.28
N GLY A 259 -3.35 -24.32 -14.72
CA GLY A 259 -4.46 -25.12 -15.24
C GLY A 259 -5.16 -26.12 -14.33
N VAL A 260 -5.44 -25.79 -13.05
CA VAL A 260 -6.40 -26.58 -12.25
C VAL A 260 -7.56 -25.71 -11.77
N ALA A 261 -8.57 -25.56 -12.62
CA ALA A 261 -9.79 -24.78 -12.37
C ALA A 261 -10.85 -25.50 -11.50
N LEU A 262 -10.49 -26.54 -10.76
CA LEU A 262 -11.45 -27.43 -10.08
C LEU A 262 -11.48 -27.32 -8.54
N VAL A 263 -10.86 -26.31 -7.94
CA VAL A 263 -10.93 -26.09 -6.48
C VAL A 263 -11.42 -24.68 -6.16
N ARG A 264 -12.56 -24.29 -6.74
CA ARG A 264 -13.25 -23.04 -6.36
C ARG A 264 -14.21 -23.24 -5.17
N ASP A 265 -14.57 -24.49 -4.85
CA ASP A 265 -15.61 -24.80 -3.86
C ASP A 265 -15.11 -25.22 -2.47
N VAL A 266 -13.79 -25.26 -2.21
CA VAL A 266 -13.25 -25.73 -0.90
C VAL A 266 -12.48 -24.65 -0.13
N LEU A 267 -12.25 -23.47 -0.72
CA LEU A 267 -11.75 -22.30 0.00
C LEU A 267 -12.60 -21.06 -0.35
N PRO A 268 -13.39 -20.50 0.58
CA PRO A 268 -14.32 -19.41 0.29
C PRO A 268 -13.66 -18.03 0.13
N GLN A 269 -12.37 -17.94 -0.22
CA GLN A 269 -11.69 -16.65 -0.39
C GLN A 269 -11.41 -16.39 -1.88
N SER A 270 -12.13 -15.41 -2.43
CA SER A 270 -11.96 -14.97 -3.81
C SER A 270 -10.52 -14.47 -4.03
N PRO A 271 -9.91 -14.72 -5.21
CA PRO A 271 -8.57 -14.20 -5.56
C PRO A 271 -8.52 -12.67 -5.74
N LEU A 272 -9.66 -11.99 -5.55
CA LEU A 272 -9.77 -10.54 -5.53
C LEU A 272 -9.14 -10.05 -4.22
N GLY A 273 -8.35 -8.98 -4.25
CA GLY A 273 -7.58 -8.47 -3.11
C GLY A 273 -8.39 -8.35 -1.81
N CYS A 274 -7.68 -8.30 -0.68
CA CYS A 274 -8.30 -8.23 0.64
C CYS A 274 -9.27 -7.05 0.70
N GLY A 275 -10.50 -7.27 1.14
CA GLY A 275 -11.49 -6.21 1.25
C GLY A 275 -12.06 -5.73 -0.09
N SER A 276 -11.71 -6.29 -1.25
CA SER A 276 -12.23 -5.86 -2.56
C SER A 276 -13.76 -5.94 -2.66
N GLN A 277 -14.36 -7.04 -2.19
CA GLN A 277 -15.81 -7.19 -2.13
C GLN A 277 -16.45 -6.17 -1.18
N GLN A 278 -15.83 -5.94 -0.03
CA GLN A 278 -16.33 -4.95 0.94
C GLN A 278 -16.10 -3.51 0.46
N ALA A 279 -15.03 -3.24 -0.29
CA ALA A 279 -14.77 -1.97 -0.95
C ALA A 279 -15.80 -1.72 -2.05
N GLN A 280 -16.22 -2.76 -2.77
CA GLN A 280 -17.32 -2.69 -3.73
C GLN A 280 -18.63 -2.38 -3.01
N ALA A 281 -19.00 -3.15 -1.98
CA ALA A 281 -20.21 -2.89 -1.21
C ALA A 281 -20.22 -1.49 -0.59
N TYR A 282 -19.06 -1.00 -0.16
CA TYR A 282 -18.92 0.35 0.38
C TYR A 282 -19.01 1.43 -0.70
N THR A 283 -18.42 1.20 -1.87
CA THR A 283 -18.59 2.06 -3.04
C THR A 283 -20.07 2.13 -3.43
N ASP A 284 -20.74 0.98 -3.54
CA ASP A 284 -22.15 0.89 -3.90
C ASP A 284 -23.03 1.64 -2.88
N ALA A 285 -22.73 1.52 -1.58
CA ALA A 285 -23.40 2.30 -0.54
C ALA A 285 -23.19 3.81 -0.75
N LEU A 286 -21.96 4.27 -1.01
CA LEU A 286 -21.69 5.71 -1.23
C LEU A 286 -22.32 6.26 -2.52
N LEU A 287 -22.50 5.42 -3.54
CA LEU A 287 -23.07 5.81 -4.83
C LEU A 287 -24.60 5.66 -4.89
N HIS A 288 -25.19 4.75 -4.12
CA HIS A 288 -26.59 4.35 -4.30
C HIS A 288 -27.42 4.30 -3.02
N ASP A 289 -26.81 4.02 -1.86
CA ASP A 289 -27.50 3.95 -0.57
C ASP A 289 -26.65 4.55 0.57
N PRO A 290 -26.55 5.89 0.65
CA PRO A 290 -25.67 6.55 1.62
C PRO A 290 -26.01 6.21 3.08
N GLY A 291 -27.22 5.74 3.37
CA GLY A 291 -27.64 5.32 4.70
C GLY A 291 -26.90 4.09 5.21
N SER A 292 -26.49 3.17 4.32
CA SER A 292 -25.72 1.98 4.68
C SER A 292 -24.20 2.17 4.67
N ALA A 293 -23.71 3.34 4.23
CA ALA A 293 -22.28 3.64 4.13
C ALA A 293 -21.50 3.44 5.44
N PRO A 294 -21.99 3.82 6.64
CA PRO A 294 -21.27 3.55 7.89
C PRO A 294 -21.10 2.05 8.18
N THR A 295 -22.12 1.24 7.91
CA THR A 295 -22.07 -0.22 8.09
C THR A 295 -21.09 -0.84 7.10
N ALA A 296 -21.16 -0.42 5.83
CA ALA A 296 -20.26 -0.89 4.78
C ALA A 296 -18.80 -0.50 5.06
N ALA A 297 -18.55 0.70 5.59
CA ALA A 297 -17.23 1.13 6.05
C ALA A 297 -16.68 0.21 7.17
N GLY A 298 -17.51 -0.12 8.16
CA GLY A 298 -17.13 -1.07 9.21
C GLY A 298 -16.78 -2.45 8.67
N ALA A 299 -17.57 -2.97 7.72
CA ALA A 299 -17.30 -4.23 7.05
C ALA A 299 -16.00 -4.19 6.22
N TYR A 300 -15.75 -3.08 5.51
CA TYR A 300 -14.53 -2.83 4.76
C TYR A 300 -13.28 -2.94 5.64
N TYR A 301 -13.25 -2.22 6.77
CA TYR A 301 -12.14 -2.32 7.71
C TYR A 301 -12.04 -3.70 8.38
N GLY A 302 -13.17 -4.31 8.74
CA GLY A 302 -13.20 -5.65 9.32
C GLY A 302 -12.70 -6.76 8.38
N ALA A 303 -12.70 -6.53 7.07
CA ALA A 303 -12.18 -7.51 6.12
C ALA A 303 -10.68 -7.78 6.31
N TYR A 304 -9.90 -6.75 6.69
CA TYR A 304 -8.44 -6.84 6.80
C TYR A 304 -7.93 -7.73 7.91
N THR A 305 -8.77 -8.06 8.91
CA THR A 305 -8.39 -8.98 9.99
C THR A 305 -8.44 -10.46 9.58
N ASN A 306 -8.98 -10.78 8.40
CA ASN A 306 -9.17 -12.16 7.94
C ASN A 306 -8.49 -12.44 6.58
N CYS A 307 -7.52 -11.62 6.20
CA CYS A 307 -6.93 -11.66 4.86
C CYS A 307 -5.64 -12.46 4.78
N ILE A 308 -5.47 -13.14 3.64
CA ILE A 308 -4.19 -13.73 3.27
C ILE A 308 -3.16 -12.63 2.94
N PRO A 309 -1.86 -12.84 3.23
CA PRO A 309 -0.83 -11.80 3.08
C PRO A 309 -0.74 -11.16 1.70
N GLY A 310 -0.85 -11.95 0.62
CA GLY A 310 -0.77 -11.41 -0.75
C GLY A 310 -1.93 -10.47 -1.09
N ALA A 311 -3.14 -10.84 -0.67
CA ALA A 311 -4.34 -10.04 -0.87
C ALA A 311 -4.29 -8.77 0.00
N PHE A 312 -3.77 -8.88 1.22
CA PHE A 312 -3.51 -7.75 2.11
C PHE A 312 -2.52 -6.77 1.47
N ASN A 313 -1.34 -7.23 1.05
CA ASN A 313 -0.30 -6.39 0.47
C ASN A 313 -0.78 -5.64 -0.77
N THR A 314 -1.59 -6.28 -1.62
CA THR A 314 -2.18 -5.62 -2.81
C THR A 314 -3.12 -4.47 -2.41
N ALA A 315 -4.04 -4.72 -1.48
CA ALA A 315 -4.95 -3.69 -1.02
C ALA A 315 -4.22 -2.56 -0.28
N PHE A 316 -3.25 -2.91 0.57
CA PHE A 316 -2.41 -1.97 1.31
C PHE A 316 -1.59 -1.07 0.38
N GLN A 317 -1.11 -1.61 -0.75
CA GLN A 317 -0.44 -0.86 -1.80
C GLN A 317 -1.33 0.19 -2.48
N ILE A 318 -2.61 -0.12 -2.72
CA ILE A 318 -3.56 0.82 -3.34
C ILE A 318 -3.85 1.98 -2.37
N ILE A 319 -4.13 1.65 -1.11
CA ILE A 319 -4.40 2.64 -0.06
C ILE A 319 -3.15 3.51 0.17
N GLY A 320 -1.97 2.88 0.25
CA GLY A 320 -0.69 3.58 0.35
C GLY A 320 -0.36 4.45 -0.87
N GLY A 321 -0.75 4.00 -2.07
CA GLY A 321 -0.67 4.80 -3.29
C GLY A 321 -1.50 6.08 -3.21
N ALA A 322 -2.72 6.01 -2.67
CA ALA A 322 -3.56 7.18 -2.45
C ALA A 322 -2.97 8.15 -1.42
N ALA A 323 -2.37 7.63 -0.33
CA ALA A 323 -1.61 8.46 0.61
C ALA A 323 -0.39 9.11 -0.05
N ALA A 324 0.33 8.38 -0.92
CA ALA A 324 1.48 8.89 -1.65
C ALA A 324 1.09 10.02 -2.63
N VAL A 325 -0.07 9.92 -3.28
CA VAL A 325 -0.63 11.02 -4.10
C VAL A 325 -0.86 12.27 -3.25
N ALA A 326 -1.47 12.10 -2.06
CA ALA A 326 -1.68 13.21 -1.14
C ALA A 326 -0.35 13.85 -0.71
N LEU A 327 0.66 13.03 -0.35
CA LEU A 327 2.01 13.51 -0.02
C LEU A 327 2.68 14.24 -1.18
N GLY A 328 2.53 13.76 -2.42
CA GLY A 328 3.04 14.44 -3.61
C GLY A 328 2.47 15.85 -3.75
N ILE A 329 1.16 16.03 -3.51
CA ILE A 329 0.53 17.35 -3.53
C ILE A 329 1.07 18.23 -2.39
N LEU A 330 1.21 17.67 -1.19
CA LEU A 330 1.77 18.38 -0.04
C LEU A 330 3.24 18.78 -0.25
N ALA A 331 4.03 17.99 -0.98
CA ALA A 331 5.43 18.27 -1.29
C ALA A 331 5.61 19.60 -2.04
N LEU A 332 4.60 19.96 -2.83
CA LEU A 332 4.52 21.20 -3.60
C LEU A 332 4.11 22.43 -2.76
N ALA A 333 3.89 22.26 -1.45
CA ALA A 333 3.63 23.38 -0.55
C ALA A 333 4.75 24.43 -0.60
N GLY A 334 4.32 25.69 -0.60
CA GLY A 334 5.17 26.87 -0.84
C GLY A 334 4.96 27.48 -2.24
N ALA A 335 4.44 26.71 -3.20
CA ALA A 335 3.97 27.26 -4.47
C ALA A 335 2.59 27.92 -4.27
N PRO A 336 2.40 29.19 -4.67
CA PRO A 336 1.14 29.91 -4.47
C PRO A 336 -0.01 29.23 -5.22
N GLU A 337 0.30 28.61 -6.36
CA GLU A 337 -0.67 27.88 -7.16
C GLU A 337 -1.26 26.70 -6.38
N ILE A 338 -0.49 26.01 -5.52
CA ILE A 338 -0.95 24.79 -4.84
C ILE A 338 -1.78 25.05 -3.58
N ALA A 339 -1.82 26.29 -3.08
CA ALA A 339 -2.42 26.63 -1.79
C ALA A 339 -3.88 26.14 -1.64
N LEU A 340 -4.65 26.11 -2.74
CA LEU A 340 -6.05 25.66 -2.75
C LEU A 340 -6.21 24.14 -2.62
N ALA A 341 -5.24 23.36 -3.08
CA ALA A 341 -5.27 21.89 -3.03
C ALA A 341 -4.70 21.32 -1.73
N LEU A 342 -3.88 22.10 -0.99
CA LEU A 342 -3.23 21.66 0.24
C LEU A 342 -4.21 21.17 1.32
N PRO A 343 -5.35 21.84 1.60
CA PRO A 343 -6.26 21.36 2.63
C PRO A 343 -6.89 20.00 2.28
N VAL A 344 -7.25 19.80 1.01
CA VAL A 344 -7.79 18.53 0.50
C VAL A 344 -6.75 17.42 0.64
N ALA A 345 -5.51 17.67 0.19
CA ALA A 345 -4.43 16.70 0.29
C ALA A 345 -4.07 16.38 1.74
N ALA A 346 -4.05 17.38 2.63
CA ALA A 346 -3.78 17.18 4.05
C ALA A 346 -4.85 16.32 4.72
N LEU A 347 -6.13 16.60 4.46
CA LEU A 347 -7.23 15.82 5.02
C LEU A 347 -7.28 14.41 4.44
N LEU A 348 -7.08 14.25 3.14
CA LEU A 348 -7.01 12.93 2.51
C LEU A 348 -5.88 12.09 3.11
N TYR A 349 -4.67 12.65 3.18
CA TYR A 349 -3.50 12.00 3.77
C TYR A 349 -3.84 11.50 5.18
N VAL A 350 -4.22 12.42 6.06
CA VAL A 350 -4.55 12.10 7.46
C VAL A 350 -5.65 11.05 7.61
N THR A 351 -6.69 11.13 6.77
CA THR A 351 -7.83 10.19 6.81
C THR A 351 -7.38 8.79 6.40
N ILE A 352 -6.60 8.69 5.31
CA ILE A 352 -6.06 7.42 4.82
C ILE A 352 -5.04 6.85 5.80
N GLU A 353 -4.12 7.67 6.30
CA GLU A 353 -3.10 7.26 7.27
C GLU A 353 -3.71 6.64 8.52
N ALA A 354 -4.71 7.32 9.08
CA ALA A 354 -5.39 6.82 10.26
C ALA A 354 -6.06 5.46 10.03
N GLY A 355 -6.56 5.21 8.81
CA GLY A 355 -7.07 3.92 8.39
C GLY A 355 -5.98 2.87 8.16
N MET A 356 -4.87 3.25 7.51
CA MET A 356 -3.77 2.33 7.17
C MET A 356 -3.11 1.73 8.39
N GLY A 357 -2.85 2.53 9.45
CA GLY A 357 -2.29 2.00 10.69
C GLY A 357 -3.16 0.89 11.30
N MET A 358 -4.50 1.05 11.23
CA MET A 358 -5.43 0.03 11.71
C MET A 358 -5.49 -1.19 10.80
N ILE A 359 -5.43 -0.99 9.50
CA ILE A 359 -5.35 -2.07 8.52
C ILE A 359 -4.06 -2.88 8.74
N ALA A 360 -2.93 -2.22 8.97
CA ALA A 360 -1.64 -2.86 9.26
C ALA A 360 -1.71 -3.75 10.52
N VAL A 361 -2.21 -3.20 11.63
CA VAL A 361 -2.37 -3.95 12.89
C VAL A 361 -3.37 -5.11 12.70
N GLY A 362 -4.51 -4.88 12.04
CA GLY A 362 -5.50 -5.91 11.78
C GLY A 362 -4.99 -7.02 10.86
N GLY A 363 -4.26 -6.65 9.81
CA GLY A 363 -3.59 -7.57 8.90
C GLY A 363 -2.58 -8.45 9.63
N ALA A 364 -1.77 -7.86 10.51
CA ALA A 364 -0.79 -8.58 11.33
C ALA A 364 -1.47 -9.52 12.34
N TRP A 365 -2.49 -9.03 13.05
CA TRP A 365 -3.27 -9.82 14.00
C TRP A 365 -3.97 -11.02 13.34
N GLY A 366 -4.45 -10.85 12.11
CA GLY A 366 -5.10 -11.91 11.35
C GLY A 366 -4.18 -13.08 10.94
N GLN A 367 -2.85 -12.90 11.04
CA GLN A 367 -1.90 -13.94 10.61
C GLN A 367 -1.67 -14.99 11.70
N LYS A 368 -1.98 -16.25 11.37
CA LYS A 368 -1.82 -17.38 12.30
C LYS A 368 -0.42 -17.99 12.30
N THR A 369 0.43 -17.65 11.34
CA THR A 369 1.78 -18.22 11.19
C THR A 369 2.83 -17.11 11.22
N PRO A 370 4.03 -17.37 11.80
CA PRO A 370 5.12 -16.39 11.82
C PRO A 370 5.51 -15.89 10.43
N GLY A 371 5.58 -16.79 9.43
CA GLY A 371 5.93 -16.41 8.06
C GLY A 371 4.88 -15.52 7.38
N ALA A 372 3.59 -15.72 7.68
CA ALA A 372 2.55 -14.84 7.15
C ALA A 372 2.58 -13.46 7.81
N LEU A 373 2.86 -13.41 9.12
CA LEU A 373 3.07 -12.16 9.86
C LEU A 373 4.28 -11.39 9.30
N GLU A 374 5.39 -12.07 9.03
CA GLU A 374 6.60 -11.45 8.45
C GLU A 374 6.33 -10.86 7.04
N LEU A 375 5.52 -11.55 6.22
CA LEU A 375 5.10 -11.02 4.91
C LEU A 375 4.24 -9.76 5.03
N VAL A 376 3.36 -9.69 6.04
CA VAL A 376 2.57 -8.49 6.33
C VAL A 376 3.47 -7.36 6.85
N GLN A 377 4.36 -7.66 7.81
CA GLN A 377 5.31 -6.70 8.37
C GLN A 377 6.28 -6.16 7.31
N GLY A 378 6.78 -7.00 6.42
CA GLY A 378 7.62 -6.56 5.29
C GLY A 378 6.86 -5.67 4.29
N GLY A 379 5.55 -5.91 4.12
CA GLY A 379 4.67 -5.02 3.36
C GLY A 379 4.50 -3.65 4.02
N ILE A 380 4.35 -3.64 5.35
CA ILE A 380 4.26 -2.42 6.17
C ILE A 380 5.58 -1.63 6.09
N ASP A 381 6.73 -2.27 6.36
CA ASP A 381 8.05 -1.64 6.30
C ASP A 381 8.28 -0.96 4.95
N LYS A 382 7.99 -1.67 3.86
CA LYS A 382 8.23 -1.16 2.51
C LYS A 382 7.37 0.08 2.23
N LEU A 383 6.12 0.07 2.67
CA LEU A 383 5.24 1.23 2.48
C LEU A 383 5.66 2.39 3.38
N GLU A 384 6.03 2.11 4.62
CA GLU A 384 6.55 3.12 5.54
C GLU A 384 7.80 3.77 4.99
N GLU A 385 8.78 3.00 4.51
CA GLU A 385 10.01 3.54 3.92
C GLU A 385 9.69 4.52 2.77
N LEU A 386 8.79 4.11 1.90
CA LEU A 386 8.30 4.90 0.77
C LEU A 386 7.64 6.22 1.22
N LYS A 387 6.80 6.17 2.25
CA LYS A 387 6.09 7.34 2.78
C LYS A 387 6.99 8.24 3.62
N TYR A 388 7.79 7.67 4.51
CA TYR A 388 8.71 8.39 5.38
C TYR A 388 9.81 9.08 4.61
N GLY A 389 10.28 8.50 3.50
CA GLY A 389 11.20 9.18 2.58
C GLY A 389 10.61 10.52 2.12
N ALA A 390 9.39 10.50 1.60
CA ALA A 390 8.67 11.71 1.18
C ALA A 390 8.36 12.65 2.36
N LEU A 391 7.91 12.10 3.49
CA LEU A 391 7.50 12.86 4.67
C LEU A 391 8.68 13.56 5.35
N LYS A 392 9.88 12.96 5.37
CA LYS A 392 11.09 13.60 5.96
C LYS A 392 11.39 14.96 5.34
N GLY A 393 11.19 15.13 4.03
CA GLY A 393 11.32 16.43 3.36
C GLY A 393 10.21 17.42 3.72
N LEU A 394 9.04 16.91 4.12
CA LEU A 394 7.86 17.70 4.51
C LEU A 394 7.86 18.13 5.97
N ILE A 395 8.40 17.31 6.88
CA ILE A 395 8.39 17.56 8.32
C ILE A 395 8.93 18.96 8.67
N PRO A 396 10.07 19.44 8.13
CA PRO A 396 10.54 20.80 8.40
C PRO A 396 9.56 21.88 7.93
N LYS A 397 8.88 21.67 6.79
CA LYS A 397 7.86 22.60 6.26
C LYS A 397 6.59 22.65 7.12
N TRP A 398 6.26 21.54 7.78
CA TRP A 398 5.15 21.40 8.72
C TRP A 398 5.49 21.97 10.11
N LEU A 399 6.68 21.68 10.63
CA LEU A 399 7.13 22.10 11.96
C LEU A 399 7.62 23.55 12.02
N GLY A 400 7.91 24.18 10.88
CA GLY A 400 8.27 25.60 10.81
C GLY A 400 7.16 26.56 11.28
N GLY A 401 5.93 26.08 11.45
CA GLY A 401 4.84 26.80 12.10
C GLY A 401 4.73 26.41 13.57
N THR A 402 4.53 27.38 14.47
CA THR A 402 4.32 27.19 15.92
C THR A 402 3.03 26.45 16.30
N GLN A 403 2.37 25.80 15.35
CA GLN A 403 1.10 25.09 15.56
C GLN A 403 1.35 23.58 15.62
N THR A 404 1.23 23.01 16.82
CA THR A 404 0.98 21.59 17.05
C THR A 404 -0.40 21.19 16.49
N GLY A 405 -0.51 21.16 15.16
CA GLY A 405 -1.74 20.81 14.44
C GLY A 405 -2.03 19.31 14.48
N GLY A 406 -3.31 18.95 14.51
CA GLY A 406 -3.78 17.56 14.62
C GLY A 406 -3.27 16.63 13.52
N ALA A 407 -2.95 17.15 12.33
CA ALA A 407 -2.47 16.33 11.23
C ALA A 407 -1.04 15.80 11.42
N ILE A 408 -0.14 16.54 12.09
CA ILE A 408 1.18 16.01 12.48
C ILE A 408 1.00 14.89 13.51
N ALA A 409 0.14 15.12 14.50
CA ALA A 409 -0.12 14.13 15.55
C ALA A 409 -0.65 12.81 14.98
N MET A 410 -1.49 12.87 13.93
CA MET A 410 -1.99 11.68 13.24
C MET A 410 -0.91 10.98 12.41
N ALA A 411 -0.09 11.70 11.67
CA ALA A 411 1.02 11.12 10.92
C ALA A 411 2.04 10.44 11.84
N LEU A 412 2.37 11.07 12.98
CA LEU A 412 3.27 10.49 13.98
C LEU A 412 2.64 9.31 14.72
N GLY A 413 1.33 9.33 14.97
CA GLY A 413 0.58 8.23 15.57
C GLY A 413 0.59 6.98 14.69
N GLU A 414 0.43 7.15 13.38
CA GLU A 414 0.51 6.06 12.39
C GLU A 414 1.89 5.41 12.37
N LYS A 415 2.96 6.21 12.33
CA LYS A 415 4.32 5.67 12.44
C LYS A 415 4.51 4.87 13.72
N ALA A 416 4.08 5.41 14.85
CA ALA A 416 4.23 4.72 16.12
C ALA A 416 3.49 3.37 16.12
N LEU A 417 2.35 3.27 15.43
CA LEU A 417 1.63 2.01 15.25
C LEU A 417 2.42 1.03 14.38
N ALA A 418 2.89 1.47 13.22
CA ALA A 418 3.63 0.61 12.30
C ALA A 418 4.97 0.16 12.92
N ASP A 419 5.74 1.06 13.52
CA ASP A 419 6.95 0.73 14.28
C ASP A 419 6.65 -0.30 15.39
N ALA A 420 5.53 -0.15 16.11
CA ALA A 420 5.14 -1.08 17.16
C ALA A 420 4.76 -2.46 16.60
N VAL A 421 4.06 -2.53 15.47
CA VAL A 421 3.73 -3.79 14.78
C VAL A 421 4.99 -4.49 14.29
N VAL A 422 5.93 -3.73 13.72
CA VAL A 422 7.21 -4.24 13.19
C VAL A 422 8.11 -4.69 14.33
N ALA A 423 8.14 -3.97 15.45
CA ALA A 423 8.89 -4.34 16.65
C ALA A 423 8.34 -5.59 17.34
N ALA A 424 7.05 -5.89 17.18
CA ALA A 424 6.41 -7.10 17.71
C ALA A 424 6.72 -8.38 16.92
N ARG A 425 7.74 -8.36 16.03
CA ARG A 425 8.25 -9.55 15.33
C ARG A 425 8.55 -10.67 16.33
N PRO A 426 8.03 -11.89 16.12
CA PRO A 426 8.47 -13.04 16.87
C PRO A 426 9.99 -13.14 16.69
N VAL A 427 10.73 -13.10 17.79
CA VAL A 427 12.15 -13.45 17.75
C VAL A 427 12.18 -14.88 17.26
N ALA A 428 12.73 -15.10 16.06
CA ALA A 428 12.90 -16.45 15.52
C ALA A 428 13.52 -17.29 16.64
N PRO A 429 12.94 -18.45 16.99
CA PRO A 429 13.45 -19.24 18.09
C PRO A 429 14.93 -19.42 17.84
N THR A 430 15.76 -18.88 18.75
CA THR A 430 17.22 -19.04 18.68
C THR A 430 17.45 -20.50 18.39
N PRO A 431 18.07 -20.86 17.24
CA PRO A 431 18.14 -22.26 16.84
C PRO A 431 18.71 -23.01 18.02
N THR A 432 17.90 -23.90 18.61
CA THR A 432 18.35 -24.73 19.72
C THR A 432 19.65 -25.33 19.23
N PRO A 433 20.79 -25.08 19.90
CA PRO A 433 22.08 -25.47 19.38
C PRO A 433 21.95 -26.94 19.01
N THR A 434 22.04 -27.24 17.71
CA THR A 434 22.01 -28.62 17.22
C THR A 434 22.97 -29.36 18.13
N PRO A 435 22.52 -30.36 18.90
CA PRO A 435 23.37 -31.05 19.86
C PRO A 435 24.68 -31.35 19.14
N ALA A 436 25.78 -30.78 19.62
CA ALA A 436 27.09 -31.00 19.02
C ALA A 436 27.18 -32.49 18.81
N ARG A 437 27.30 -32.94 17.55
CA ARG A 437 27.29 -34.38 17.23
C ARG A 437 28.27 -35.00 18.21
N SER A 438 27.77 -35.88 19.07
CA SER A 438 28.63 -36.69 19.93
C SER A 438 29.72 -37.25 19.01
N PRO A 439 31.02 -37.10 19.37
CA PRO A 439 32.11 -37.52 18.50
C PRO A 439 31.80 -38.94 18.02
N ALA A 440 31.69 -39.09 16.70
CA ALA A 440 31.44 -40.39 16.12
C ALA A 440 32.52 -41.34 16.67
N PRO A 441 32.16 -42.51 17.23
CA PRO A 441 33.16 -43.47 17.67
C PRO A 441 34.13 -43.72 16.53
N SER A 442 35.42 -43.65 16.84
CA SER A 442 36.52 -43.90 15.90
C SER A 442 36.17 -45.13 15.05
N PRO A 443 36.25 -45.04 13.71
CA PRO A 443 35.82 -46.14 12.85
C PRO A 443 36.64 -47.39 13.16
N THR A 444 36.00 -48.40 13.75
CA THR A 444 36.54 -49.76 13.77
C THR A 444 36.69 -50.20 12.32
N VAL A 445 37.93 -50.36 11.87
CA VAL A 445 38.29 -50.83 10.53
C VAL A 445 37.51 -52.13 10.24
N PRO A 446 36.56 -52.14 9.28
CA PRO A 446 35.92 -53.37 8.85
C PRO A 446 36.92 -54.21 8.05
N PRO A 447 36.90 -55.55 8.17
CA PRO A 447 37.76 -56.41 7.38
C PRO A 447 37.50 -56.21 5.87
N THR A 448 38.60 -56.07 5.14
CA THR A 448 38.69 -55.91 3.69
C THR A 448 37.77 -56.88 2.96
N ARG A 449 36.72 -56.39 2.30
CA ARG A 449 35.89 -57.22 1.41
C ARG A 449 36.66 -57.56 0.13
N PRO A 450 36.49 -58.78 -0.43
CA PRO A 450 37.08 -59.17 -1.72
C PRO A 450 36.53 -58.31 -2.87
N PRO A 451 37.29 -58.18 -3.98
CA PRO A 451 36.92 -57.32 -5.10
C PRO A 451 35.59 -57.74 -5.74
N THR A 452 34.66 -56.79 -5.80
CA THR A 452 33.39 -56.93 -6.52
C THR A 452 33.65 -56.74 -8.00
N LEU A 453 33.25 -57.73 -8.81
CA LEU A 453 33.40 -57.73 -10.26
C LEU A 453 32.58 -56.60 -10.91
N THR A 454 33.23 -55.91 -11.84
CA THR A 454 32.68 -54.87 -12.72
C THR A 454 31.45 -55.39 -13.48
N PRO A 455 30.26 -54.78 -13.37
CA PRO A 455 29.13 -55.16 -14.20
C PRO A 455 29.32 -54.72 -15.66
N THR A 456 29.14 -55.68 -16.56
CA THR A 456 29.09 -55.54 -18.02
C THR A 456 27.97 -54.57 -18.47
N PRO A 457 28.18 -53.70 -19.47
CA PRO A 457 27.14 -52.82 -19.98
C PRO A 457 25.99 -53.61 -20.63
N GLY A 458 24.81 -53.58 -20.01
CA GLY A 458 23.56 -54.10 -20.55
C GLY A 458 22.98 -53.17 -21.62
N ARG A 459 22.47 -53.77 -22.70
CA ARG A 459 21.96 -53.13 -23.91
C ARG A 459 20.94 -52.01 -23.63
N THR A 460 21.12 -50.88 -24.30
CA THR A 460 20.20 -49.75 -24.41
C THR A 460 18.85 -50.23 -24.98
N ALA A 461 17.78 -50.10 -24.19
CA ALA A 461 16.41 -50.31 -24.66
C ALA A 461 16.01 -49.19 -25.63
N VAL A 462 15.54 -49.59 -26.81
CA VAL A 462 14.95 -48.72 -27.83
C VAL A 462 13.62 -48.18 -27.29
N PRO A 463 13.35 -46.86 -27.34
CA PRO A 463 12.11 -46.30 -26.83
C PRO A 463 10.91 -46.72 -27.69
N THR A 464 9.89 -47.28 -27.04
CA THR A 464 8.57 -47.57 -27.60
C THR A 464 7.84 -46.27 -27.97
N PRO A 465 7.28 -46.13 -29.19
CA PRO A 465 6.59 -44.90 -29.59
C PRO A 465 5.32 -44.68 -28.76
N THR A 466 5.22 -43.50 -28.16
CA THR A 466 4.03 -43.03 -27.45
C THR A 466 2.90 -42.76 -28.45
N ARG A 467 1.76 -43.43 -28.26
CA ARG A 467 0.56 -43.28 -29.08
C ARG A 467 -0.03 -41.87 -28.87
N THR A 468 -0.05 -41.06 -29.92
CA THR A 468 -0.77 -39.78 -29.94
C THR A 468 -2.27 -40.07 -29.96
N VAL A 469 -2.98 -39.69 -28.90
CA VAL A 469 -4.44 -39.79 -28.83
C VAL A 469 -5.04 -38.59 -29.56
N ALA A 470 -5.88 -38.86 -30.56
CA ALA A 470 -6.58 -37.84 -31.32
C ALA A 470 -7.53 -37.02 -30.41
N PRO A 471 -7.66 -35.70 -30.61
CA PRO A 471 -8.61 -34.88 -29.84
C PRO A 471 -10.04 -35.32 -30.14
N SER A 472 -10.82 -35.59 -29.10
CA SER A 472 -12.26 -35.82 -29.22
C SER A 472 -12.97 -34.50 -29.55
N THR A 473 -13.75 -34.53 -30.62
CA THR A 473 -14.66 -33.46 -31.05
C THR A 473 -15.64 -33.12 -29.92
N PRO A 474 -15.78 -31.84 -29.52
CA PRO A 474 -16.77 -31.45 -28.52
C PRO A 474 -18.20 -31.67 -29.04
N ALA A 475 -19.05 -32.23 -28.17
CA ALA A 475 -20.48 -32.39 -28.42
C ALA A 475 -21.17 -31.02 -28.58
N PRO A 476 -22.17 -30.89 -29.47
CA PRO A 476 -22.87 -29.63 -29.69
C PRO A 476 -23.61 -29.17 -28.43
N THR A 477 -23.43 -27.90 -28.08
CA THR A 477 -24.16 -27.20 -27.03
C THR A 477 -25.64 -27.12 -27.38
N PRO A 478 -26.58 -27.51 -26.49
CA PRO A 478 -28.01 -27.37 -26.76
C PRO A 478 -28.42 -25.88 -26.74
N THR A 479 -28.94 -25.41 -27.87
CA THR A 479 -29.58 -24.11 -28.02
C THR A 479 -30.81 -24.03 -27.12
N ARG A 480 -30.78 -23.18 -26.09
CA ARG A 480 -32.00 -22.83 -25.33
C ARG A 480 -32.89 -21.92 -26.18
N SER A 481 -34.11 -22.39 -26.43
CA SER A 481 -35.22 -21.66 -27.01
C SER A 481 -35.72 -20.58 -26.03
N PRO A 482 -35.95 -19.31 -26.45
CA PRO A 482 -36.57 -18.31 -25.60
C PRO A 482 -38.10 -18.49 -25.66
N SER A 483 -38.69 -18.89 -24.54
CA SER A 483 -40.14 -18.88 -24.33
C SER A 483 -40.45 -17.99 -23.12
N GLY A 484 -41.36 -17.03 -23.31
CA GLY A 484 -41.99 -16.31 -22.21
C GLY A 484 -41.95 -14.80 -22.31
N ALA A 485 -42.71 -14.22 -23.25
CA ALA A 485 -43.20 -12.86 -23.12
C ALA A 485 -44.29 -12.84 -22.03
N LEU A 486 -44.06 -12.06 -20.97
CA LEU A 486 -45.12 -11.66 -20.03
C LEU A 486 -45.45 -10.19 -20.29
N THR A 487 -46.61 -9.99 -20.90
CA THR A 487 -47.35 -8.74 -20.98
C THR A 487 -47.89 -8.39 -19.59
N GLY A 488 -47.46 -7.25 -19.06
CA GLY A 488 -47.99 -6.64 -17.85
C GLY A 488 -48.53 -5.25 -18.17
N VAL A 489 -49.84 -5.17 -18.33
CA VAL A 489 -50.67 -3.95 -18.40
C VAL A 489 -50.66 -3.28 -17.03
N TRP A 490 -50.41 -1.97 -16.98
CA TRP A 490 -50.87 -1.10 -15.90
C TRP A 490 -51.32 0.24 -16.49
N GLU A 491 -52.64 0.46 -16.49
CA GLU A 491 -53.29 1.77 -16.49
C GLU A 491 -53.20 2.35 -15.08
N GLY A 492 -52.99 3.67 -14.99
CA GLY A 492 -52.94 4.45 -13.74
C GLY A 492 -52.08 5.68 -13.86
#